data_AF-A0A818YXC4-F1
#
_entry.id   AF-A0A818YXC4-F1
#
_cell.length_a   1.000
_cell.length_b   1.000
_cell.length_c   1.000
_cell.angle_alpha   90.00
_cell.angle_beta   90.00
_cell.angle_gamma   90.00
#
_symmetry.space_group_name_H-M   'P 1'
#
loop_
_entity.id
_entity.type
_entity.pdbx_description
1 polymer ?
#
loop_
_entity_poly.entity_id
_entity_poly.type
_entity_poly.pdbx_seq_one_letter_code
_entity_poly.pdbx_strand_id
1 'polypeptide(L)'
;MIIMPKSCRLDLLILHRIYAPQNIRCCEQHILKHGRLNPMDIVEMNDRKKLKTTLQLQELLVILEDLLTLIQEAIKSLRLDFRDPMLSNDDHLAWTGWNIAQFDMMFDMLSPFLRPSCNREPRNAFAIF
;
A
#
# COMPACT_ATOMS: atom_id res chain seq x y z
N MET A 1 -2.27 15.26 17.92
CA MET A 1 -1.56 15.53 16.65
C MET A 1 -1.36 14.20 15.94
N ILE A 2 -1.89 14.00 14.74
CA ILE A 2 -1.99 12.68 14.11
C ILE A 2 -0.72 12.43 13.28
N ILE A 3 0.05 11.40 13.65
CA ILE A 3 1.19 10.90 12.86
C ILE A 3 0.63 9.87 11.87
N MET A 4 1.13 9.86 10.63
CA MET A 4 0.69 8.88 9.64
C MET A 4 0.95 7.45 10.13
N PRO A 5 -0.08 6.58 10.17
CA PRO A 5 0.10 5.18 10.53
C PRO A 5 1.07 4.47 9.59
N LYS A 6 1.76 3.46 10.11
CA LYS A 6 2.72 2.65 9.33
C LYS A 6 2.08 1.97 8.11
N SER A 7 0.84 1.49 8.24
CA SER A 7 0.08 0.90 7.13
C SER A 7 -0.09 1.88 5.97
N CYS A 8 -0.52 3.11 6.22
CA CYS A 8 -0.64 4.13 5.17
C CYS A 8 0.70 4.50 4.52
N ARG A 9 1.81 4.43 5.28
CA ARG A 9 3.16 4.62 4.71
C ARG A 9 3.55 3.46 3.79
N LEU A 10 3.16 2.23 4.11
CA LEU A 10 3.35 1.07 3.25
C LEU A 10 2.49 1.20 1.98
N ASP A 11 1.23 1.59 2.11
CA ASP A 11 0.31 1.77 0.98
C ASP A 11 0.84 2.84 0.00
N LEU A 12 1.31 3.99 0.52
CA LEU A 12 1.98 5.02 -0.29
C LEU A 12 3.22 4.50 -1.03
N LEU A 13 4.03 3.67 -0.37
CA LEU A 13 5.25 3.12 -0.96
C LEU A 13 4.93 2.10 -2.04
N ILE A 14 4.00 1.19 -1.79
CA ILE A 14 3.66 0.07 -2.68
C ILE A 14 2.81 0.56 -3.86
N LEU A 15 1.71 1.25 -3.57
CA LEU A 15 0.71 1.62 -4.58
C LEU A 15 1.12 2.88 -5.37
N HIS A 16 1.84 3.80 -4.72
CA HIS A 16 2.15 5.11 -5.29
C HIS A 16 3.64 5.39 -5.48
N ARG A 17 4.53 4.49 -5.05
CA ARG A 17 5.99 4.67 -5.10
C ARG A 17 6.48 5.94 -4.39
N ILE A 18 5.73 6.39 -3.37
CA ILE A 18 6.04 7.57 -2.58
C ILE A 18 6.57 7.13 -1.22
N TYR A 19 7.80 7.53 -0.90
CA TYR A 19 8.35 7.35 0.44
C TYR A 19 7.84 8.43 1.40
N ALA A 20 7.40 8.00 2.58
CA ALA A 20 6.99 8.88 3.67
C ALA A 20 7.73 8.49 4.97
N PRO A 21 8.42 9.42 5.64
CA PRO A 21 9.18 9.13 6.86
C PRO A 21 8.28 8.91 8.08
N GLN A 22 8.83 8.26 9.12
CA GLN A 22 8.12 7.81 10.32
C GLN A 22 7.41 8.89 11.14
N ASN A 23 7.78 10.16 10.98
CA ASN A 23 7.22 11.28 11.74
C ASN A 23 6.38 12.24 10.90
N ILE A 24 5.94 11.81 9.71
CA ILE A 24 5.14 12.66 8.84
C ILE A 24 3.76 12.97 9.49
N ARG A 25 3.42 14.27 9.52
CA ARG A 25 2.19 14.80 10.15
C ARG A 25 1.09 15.10 9.11
N CYS A 26 1.13 14.37 8.01
CA CYS A 26 0.20 14.48 6.89
C CYS A 26 -0.44 13.11 6.71
N CYS A 27 -1.72 13.01 6.37
CA CYS A 27 -2.32 11.71 6.01
C CYS A 27 -2.13 11.44 4.51
N GLU A 28 -2.21 10.16 4.13
CA GLU A 28 -2.06 9.72 2.74
C GLU A 28 -3.01 10.46 1.78
N GLN A 29 -4.27 10.62 2.18
CA GLN A 29 -5.25 11.34 1.36
C GLN A 29 -4.85 12.79 1.11
N HIS A 30 -4.17 13.46 2.05
CA HIS A 30 -3.71 14.84 1.84
C HIS A 30 -2.53 14.91 0.85
N ILE A 31 -1.69 13.88 0.80
CA ILE A 31 -0.60 13.78 -0.18
C ILE A 31 -1.17 13.56 -1.58
N LEU A 32 -2.11 12.63 -1.70
CA LEU A 32 -2.67 12.19 -2.98
C LEU A 32 -3.75 13.13 -3.56
N LYS A 33 -4.73 13.56 -2.74
CA LYS A 33 -5.90 14.33 -3.24
C LYS A 33 -5.62 15.81 -3.49
N HIS A 34 -4.67 16.41 -2.78
CA HIS A 34 -4.35 17.84 -2.97
C HIS A 34 -3.28 18.08 -4.04
N GLY A 35 -2.90 17.06 -4.82
CA GLY A 35 -2.04 17.23 -6.01
C GLY A 35 -0.64 17.75 -5.70
N ARG A 36 -0.12 17.56 -4.48
CA ARG A 36 1.26 17.95 -4.14
C ARG A 36 2.30 17.01 -4.74
N LEU A 37 1.92 15.75 -4.96
CA LEU A 37 2.70 14.72 -5.63
C LEU A 37 1.70 13.86 -6.40
N ASN A 38 1.57 14.04 -7.72
CA ASN A 38 0.80 13.12 -8.54
C ASN A 38 1.72 11.93 -8.89
N PRO A 39 1.30 10.67 -8.63
CA PRO A 39 2.11 9.48 -8.93
C PRO A 39 2.52 9.35 -10.41
N MET A 40 1.81 10.05 -11.31
CA MET A 40 2.10 10.08 -12.75
C MET A 40 3.04 11.21 -13.16
N ASP A 41 3.40 12.12 -12.24
CA ASP A 41 4.32 13.21 -12.54
C ASP A 41 5.72 12.64 -12.76
N ILE A 42 6.30 12.96 -13.92
CA ILE A 42 7.71 12.71 -14.17
C ILE A 42 8.49 13.74 -13.36
N VAL A 43 9.19 13.29 -12.32
CA VAL A 43 10.08 14.16 -11.55
C VAL A 43 11.30 14.49 -12.42
N GLU A 44 11.24 15.63 -13.10
CA GLU A 44 12.40 16.19 -13.79
C GLU A 44 13.42 16.67 -12.74
N MET A 45 14.47 15.87 -12.53
CA MET A 45 15.57 16.23 -11.64
C MET A 45 16.56 17.18 -12.33
N ASN A 46 16.09 18.39 -12.60
CA ASN A 46 16.94 19.49 -13.04
C ASN A 46 17.94 19.83 -11.91
N ASP A 47 19.20 20.12 -12.26
CA ASP A 47 20.26 20.47 -11.29
C ASP A 47 20.66 19.40 -10.24
N ARG A 48 20.72 18.11 -10.62
CA ARG A 48 21.27 17.00 -9.77
C ARG A 48 22.56 17.33 -9.01
N LYS A 49 23.42 18.21 -9.56
CA LYS A 49 24.67 18.63 -8.93
C LYS A 49 24.45 19.49 -7.67
N LYS A 50 23.37 20.29 -7.58
CA LYS A 50 23.01 21.07 -6.39
C LYS A 50 22.40 20.21 -5.28
N LEU A 51 21.76 19.10 -5.63
CA LEU A 51 21.15 18.18 -4.65
C LEU A 51 22.17 17.40 -3.82
N LYS A 52 23.35 17.10 -4.40
CA LYS A 52 24.44 16.34 -3.74
C LYS A 52 24.94 16.95 -2.43
N THR A 53 24.65 18.21 -2.15
CA THR A 53 25.14 18.95 -0.99
C THR A 53 24.18 19.00 0.20
N THR A 54 22.98 18.41 0.11
CA THR A 54 21.90 18.72 1.06
C THR A 54 21.53 17.57 2.01
N LEU A 55 21.99 16.35 1.75
CA LEU A 55 21.73 15.18 2.62
C LEU A 55 23.01 14.80 3.35
N GLN A 56 22.99 14.89 4.68
CA GLN A 56 24.09 14.39 5.48
C GLN A 56 24.08 12.86 5.44
N LEU A 57 25.26 12.23 5.44
CA LEU A 57 25.41 10.77 5.37
C LEU A 57 24.56 10.05 6.45
N GLN A 58 24.45 10.65 7.64
CA GLN A 58 23.65 10.15 8.75
C GLN A 58 22.15 10.07 8.39
N GLU A 59 21.61 11.11 7.75
CA GLU A 59 20.20 11.18 7.35
C GLU A 59 19.89 10.17 6.25
N LEU A 60 20.84 9.96 5.33
CA LEU A 60 20.73 8.96 4.28
C LEU A 60 20.62 7.55 4.86
N LEU A 61 21.45 7.22 5.86
CA LEU A 61 21.43 5.92 6.51
C LEU A 61 20.08 5.65 7.19
N VAL A 62 19.53 6.65 7.90
CA VAL A 62 18.20 6.54 8.54
C VAL A 62 17.09 6.29 7.50
N ILE A 63 17.13 6.99 6.37
CA ILE A 63 16.15 6.80 5.28
C ILE A 63 16.26 5.39 4.70
N LEU A 64 17.48 4.90 4.46
CA LEU A 64 17.71 3.57 3.91
C LEU A 64 17.27 2.47 4.88
N GLU A 65 17.52 2.62 6.19
CA GLU A 65 17.07 1.68 7.22
C GLU A 65 15.54 1.63 7.34
N ASP A 66 14.86 2.78 7.31
CA ASP A 66 13.40 2.85 7.34
C ASP A 66 12.78 2.24 6.07
N LEU A 67 13.34 2.55 4.90
CA LEU A 67 12.93 1.93 3.63
C LEU A 67 13.10 0.41 3.64
N LEU A 68 14.26 -0.07 4.10
CA LEU A 68 14.54 -1.50 4.18
C LEU A 68 13.59 -2.21 5.14
N THR A 69 13.23 -1.56 6.26
CA THR A 69 12.21 -2.04 7.20
C THR A 69 10.83 -2.10 6.55
N LEU A 70 10.42 -1.04 5.84
CA LEU A 70 9.13 -1.01 5.14
C LEU A 70 9.04 -2.09 4.06
N ILE A 71 10.11 -2.30 3.29
CA ILE A 71 10.17 -3.34 2.25
C ILE A 71 10.13 -4.73 2.88
N GLN A 72 10.92 -4.99 3.93
CA GLN A 72 10.90 -6.26 4.65
C GLN A 72 9.51 -6.56 5.21
N GLU A 73 8.79 -5.55 5.68
CA GLU A 73 7.42 -5.71 6.16
C GLU A 73 6.42 -5.90 5.04
N ALA A 74 6.56 -5.21 3.90
CA ALA A 74 5.75 -5.46 2.71
C ALA A 74 5.90 -6.93 2.25
N ILE A 75 7.12 -7.46 2.29
CA ILE A 75 7.40 -8.87 1.96
C ILE A 75 6.75 -9.83 2.98
N LYS A 76 6.84 -9.52 4.28
CA LYS A 76 6.22 -10.34 5.34
C LYS A 76 4.70 -10.24 5.34
N SER A 77 4.18 -9.09 4.93
CA SER A 77 2.78 -8.76 4.77
C SER A 77 2.33 -9.07 3.34
N LEU A 78 2.50 -10.32 2.91
CA LEU A 78 1.63 -10.92 1.89
C LEU A 78 0.22 -11.04 2.49
N ARG A 79 -0.41 -9.90 2.79
CA ARG A 79 -1.83 -9.82 3.07
C ARG A 79 -2.47 -10.00 1.72
N LEU A 80 -2.96 -11.21 1.47
CA LEU A 80 -3.79 -11.47 0.32
C LEU A 80 -5.01 -10.53 0.43
N ASP A 81 -5.09 -9.58 -0.49
CA ASP A 81 -6.17 -8.62 -0.56
C ASP A 81 -6.93 -8.85 -1.86
N PHE A 82 -8.11 -9.45 -1.78
CA PHE A 82 -8.99 -9.71 -2.92
C PHE A 82 -9.68 -8.44 -3.45
N ARG A 83 -9.22 -7.26 -3.01
CA ARG A 83 -9.49 -5.96 -3.63
C ARG A 83 -8.31 -5.44 -4.46
N ASP A 84 -7.17 -6.13 -4.44
CA ASP A 84 -6.00 -5.74 -5.22
C ASP A 84 -6.30 -5.89 -6.72
N PRO A 85 -6.31 -4.79 -7.50
CA PRO A 85 -6.54 -4.85 -8.94
C PRO A 85 -5.46 -5.59 -9.72
N MET A 86 -4.33 -5.93 -9.08
CA MET A 86 -3.25 -6.72 -9.68
C MET A 86 -3.49 -8.23 -9.62
N LEU A 87 -4.48 -8.72 -8.85
CA LEU A 87 -4.83 -10.14 -8.83
C LEU A 87 -5.50 -10.56 -10.14
N SER A 88 -4.90 -11.55 -10.81
CA SER A 88 -5.44 -12.09 -12.05
C SER A 88 -6.60 -13.06 -11.79
N ASN A 89 -7.35 -13.40 -12.86
CA ASN A 89 -8.32 -14.49 -12.78
C ASN A 89 -7.68 -15.83 -12.40
N ASP A 90 -6.44 -16.08 -12.83
CA ASP A 90 -5.71 -17.30 -12.51
C ASP A 90 -5.37 -17.36 -11.02
N ASP A 91 -5.01 -16.21 -10.42
CA ASP A 91 -4.81 -16.11 -8.98
C ASP A 91 -6.13 -16.40 -8.24
N HIS A 92 -7.22 -15.73 -8.63
CA HIS A 92 -8.53 -15.96 -8.02
C HIS A 92 -8.96 -17.43 -8.09
N LEU A 93 -8.78 -18.08 -9.24
CA LEU A 93 -9.09 -19.50 -9.43
C LEU A 93 -8.18 -20.40 -8.57
N ALA A 94 -6.88 -20.11 -8.51
CA ALA A 94 -5.93 -20.88 -7.72
C ALA A 94 -6.22 -20.82 -6.21
N TRP A 95 -6.65 -19.65 -5.72
CA TRP A 95 -6.89 -19.43 -4.29
C TRP A 95 -8.31 -19.80 -3.85
N THR A 96 -9.32 -19.55 -4.68
CA THR A 96 -10.75 -19.67 -4.28
C THR A 96 -11.54 -20.69 -5.10
N GLY A 97 -10.99 -21.18 -6.21
CA GLY A 97 -11.72 -22.02 -7.17
C GLY A 97 -12.72 -21.26 -8.04
N TRP A 98 -12.84 -19.93 -7.86
CA TRP A 98 -13.72 -19.06 -8.64
C TRP A 98 -12.93 -18.03 -9.42
N ASN A 99 -13.41 -17.66 -10.61
CA ASN A 99 -12.90 -16.46 -11.27
C ASN A 99 -13.39 -15.20 -10.55
N ILE A 100 -12.86 -14.03 -10.92
CA ILE A 100 -13.16 -12.75 -10.25
C ILE A 100 -14.68 -12.49 -10.22
N ALA A 101 -15.38 -12.67 -11.35
CA ALA A 101 -16.81 -12.39 -11.44
C ALA A 101 -17.66 -13.34 -10.58
N GLN A 102 -17.31 -14.62 -10.53
CA GLN A 102 -17.96 -15.61 -9.68
C GLN A 102 -17.72 -15.32 -8.20
N PHE A 103 -16.48 -14.99 -7.85
CA PHE A 103 -16.11 -14.60 -6.50
C PHE A 103 -16.89 -13.36 -6.04
N ASP A 104 -16.96 -12.32 -6.87
CA ASP A 104 -17.71 -11.09 -6.59
C ASP A 104 -19.20 -11.37 -6.41
N MET A 105 -19.81 -12.15 -7.31
CA MET A 105 -21.21 -12.51 -7.23
C MET A 105 -21.54 -13.27 -5.94
N MET A 106 -20.69 -14.22 -5.55
CA MET A 106 -20.86 -15.00 -4.32
C MET A 106 -20.65 -14.12 -3.08
N PHE A 107 -19.63 -13.25 -3.10
CA PHE A 107 -19.37 -12.33 -2.02
C PHE A 107 -20.55 -11.36 -1.83
N ASP A 108 -21.10 -10.79 -2.90
CA ASP A 108 -22.22 -9.85 -2.82
C ASP A 108 -23.47 -10.51 -2.20
N MET A 109 -23.77 -11.76 -2.58
CA MET A 109 -24.86 -12.55 -2.01
C MET A 109 -24.69 -12.79 -0.50
N LEU A 110 -23.46 -13.04 -0.05
CA LEU A 110 -23.16 -13.41 1.33
C LEU A 110 -22.79 -12.21 2.21
N SER A 111 -22.41 -11.08 1.61
CA SER A 111 -21.95 -9.87 2.29
C SER A 111 -22.87 -9.37 3.41
N PRO A 112 -24.22 -9.45 3.31
CA PRO A 112 -25.10 -8.99 4.39
C PRO A 112 -24.99 -9.85 5.66
N PHE A 113 -24.49 -11.09 5.53
CA PHE A 113 -24.36 -12.05 6.62
C PHE A 113 -22.94 -12.11 7.18
N LEU A 114 -21.96 -11.54 6.48
CA LEU A 114 -20.56 -11.49 6.93
C LEU A 114 -20.36 -10.36 7.94
N ARG A 115 -19.74 -10.70 9.08
CA ARG A 115 -19.37 -9.69 10.09
C ARG A 115 -17.90 -9.31 9.92
N PRO A 116 -17.56 -8.01 10.00
CA PRO A 116 -16.16 -7.60 10.03
C PRO A 116 -15.48 -8.20 11.26
N SER A 117 -14.34 -8.84 11.03
CA SER A 117 -13.47 -9.30 12.11
C SER A 117 -12.42 -8.21 12.41
N CYS A 118 -11.88 -8.20 13.61
CA CYS A 118 -10.77 -7.32 13.97
C CYS A 118 -9.46 -7.64 13.24
N ASN A 119 -9.35 -8.81 12.59
CA ASN A 119 -8.10 -9.31 12.03
C ASN A 119 -8.04 -9.29 10.49
N ARG A 120 -9.19 -9.39 9.79
CA ARG A 120 -9.30 -9.43 8.33
C ARG A 120 -10.61 -8.83 7.84
N GLU A 121 -10.56 -8.20 6.66
CA GLU A 121 -11.77 -7.77 5.96
C GLU A 121 -12.65 -8.97 5.57
N PRO A 122 -13.99 -8.84 5.60
CA PRO A 122 -14.92 -9.90 5.23
C PRO A 122 -14.63 -10.57 3.88
N ARG A 123 -14.19 -9.80 2.89
CA ARG A 123 -13.87 -10.27 1.53
C ARG A 123 -12.65 -11.20 1.52
N ASN A 124 -11.61 -10.82 2.26
CA ASN A 124 -10.40 -11.62 2.39
C ASN A 124 -10.63 -12.85 3.26
N ALA A 125 -11.53 -12.75 4.25
CA ALA A 125 -11.97 -13.89 5.03
C ALA A 125 -12.79 -14.88 4.18
N PHE A 126 -13.70 -14.37 3.35
CA PHE A 126 -14.55 -15.18 2.47
C PHE A 126 -13.72 -16.06 1.52
N ALA A 127 -12.63 -15.53 1.00
CA ALA A 127 -11.76 -16.26 0.09
C ALA A 127 -10.93 -17.40 0.72
N ILE A 128 -10.99 -17.57 2.05
CA ILE A 128 -10.27 -18.63 2.77
C ILE A 128 -11.21 -19.78 3.17
N PHE A 129 -12.52 -19.56 3.06
CA PHE A 129 -13.56 -20.57 3.33
C PHE A 129 -13.96 -21.30 2.06
#